data_AF-A0A822FUD5-F1
#
_entry.id   AF-A0A822FUD5-F1
#
_cell.length_a   1.000
_cell.length_b   1.000
_cell.length_c   1.000
_cell.angle_alpha   90.00
_cell.angle_beta   90.00
_cell.angle_gamma   90.00
#
_symmetry.space_group_name_H-M   'P 1'
#
loop_
_entity.id
_entity.type
_entity.pdbx_description
1 polymer ?
#
loop_
_entity_poly.entity_id
_entity_poly.type
_entity_poly.pdbx_seq_one_letter_code
_entity_poly.pdbx_strand_id
1 'polypeptide(L)'
;CNFGDGRGSCSLQAKTNATRDPRMTDLCVSFLNGWYRYGFQPLNWFVAGATQVTSTGSWGLLEDMRQEILMDTTTMFNLSSSPVTQLPRPSPKLQAIDQIRQSSIPLTFGIPIPSYNVNATNFMNHKVPYADPYLRNLGPNSTFYYPLQIVQSSMQIKITAYVAGNSGILEASINNANFIQVQTPSTGNMTLFQPAPSFQFNINPTIIPSIVTLRLRNIRNGYNILSFDVVSTTNSI
;
A
#
# COMPACT_ATOMS: atom_id res chain seq x y z
N CYS A 1 -27.56 40.51 -7.35
CA CYS A 1 -27.18 39.09 -7.17
C CYS A 1 -26.93 38.84 -5.70
N ASN A 2 -27.73 38.02 -5.03
CA ASN A 2 -27.45 37.62 -3.65
C ASN A 2 -26.45 36.46 -3.66
N PHE A 3 -25.27 36.67 -3.08
CA PHE A 3 -24.16 35.71 -3.04
C PHE A 3 -24.43 34.49 -2.12
N GLY A 4 -25.50 34.53 -1.33
CA GLY A 4 -25.72 33.57 -0.24
C GLY A 4 -26.45 32.26 -0.58
N ASP A 5 -27.09 32.14 -1.75
CA ASP A 5 -28.11 31.08 -1.94
C ASP A 5 -27.64 29.87 -2.79
N GLY A 6 -26.37 29.84 -3.20
CA GLY A 6 -25.79 28.73 -3.96
C GLY A 6 -26.55 28.39 -5.25
N ARG A 7 -27.44 29.25 -5.75
CA ARG A 7 -28.29 29.06 -6.94
C ARG A 7 -28.30 30.34 -7.77
N GLY A 8 -28.41 30.18 -9.10
CA GLY A 8 -28.50 31.29 -10.05
C GLY A 8 -27.19 31.63 -10.77
N SER A 9 -27.31 32.39 -11.87
CA SER A 9 -26.23 32.69 -12.82
C SER A 9 -25.02 33.38 -12.19
N CYS A 10 -25.22 34.21 -11.16
CA CYS A 10 -24.13 34.93 -10.50
C CYS A 10 -23.24 34.03 -9.62
N SER A 11 -23.70 32.82 -9.26
CA SER A 11 -22.91 31.82 -8.50
C SER A 11 -22.16 30.85 -9.40
N LEU A 12 -22.49 30.82 -10.70
CA LEU A 12 -21.96 29.85 -11.66
C LEU A 12 -20.44 29.98 -11.80
N GLN A 13 -19.95 31.21 -11.97
CA GLN A 13 -18.51 31.47 -12.10
C GLN A 13 -17.75 31.09 -10.82
N ALA A 14 -18.29 31.40 -9.65
CA ALA A 14 -17.69 31.03 -8.37
C ALA A 14 -17.61 29.49 -8.19
N LYS A 15 -18.66 28.76 -8.58
CA LYS A 15 -18.68 27.28 -8.54
C LYS A 15 -17.70 26.65 -9.52
N THR A 16 -17.62 27.20 -10.74
CA THR A 16 -16.62 26.79 -11.74
C THR A 16 -15.21 27.01 -11.22
N ASN A 17 -14.94 28.18 -10.64
CA ASN A 17 -13.65 28.52 -10.05
C ASN A 17 -13.31 27.62 -8.87
N ALA A 18 -14.26 27.34 -7.96
CA ALA A 18 -14.02 26.47 -6.80
C ALA A 18 -13.71 25.02 -7.20
N THR A 19 -14.39 24.49 -8.22
CA THR A 19 -14.15 23.12 -8.70
C THR A 19 -12.82 22.98 -9.45
N ARG A 20 -12.27 24.10 -9.91
CA ARG A 20 -11.01 24.20 -10.67
C ARG A 20 -9.91 24.88 -9.87
N ASP A 21 -10.10 25.09 -8.56
CA ASP A 21 -9.14 25.77 -7.70
C ASP A 21 -7.82 24.96 -7.68
N PRO A 22 -6.66 25.58 -7.95
CA PRO A 22 -5.37 24.87 -7.95
C PRO A 22 -5.08 24.11 -6.65
N ARG A 23 -5.59 24.57 -5.51
CA ARG A 23 -5.44 23.89 -4.21
C ARG A 23 -6.07 22.50 -4.19
N MET A 24 -7.05 22.24 -5.07
CA MET A 24 -7.62 20.90 -5.21
C MET A 24 -6.60 19.90 -5.74
N THR A 25 -5.65 20.34 -6.57
CA THR A 25 -4.54 19.50 -7.04
C THR A 25 -3.70 19.09 -5.83
N ASP A 26 -3.28 20.05 -4.99
CA ASP A 26 -2.45 19.80 -3.81
C ASP A 26 -3.12 18.83 -2.81
N LEU A 27 -4.43 18.98 -2.58
CA LEU A 27 -5.21 18.08 -1.73
C LEU A 27 -5.26 16.66 -2.31
N CYS A 28 -5.50 16.53 -3.62
CA CYS A 28 -5.53 15.22 -4.28
C CYS A 28 -4.13 14.56 -4.24
N VAL A 29 -3.07 15.32 -4.49
CA VAL A 29 -1.68 14.85 -4.40
C VAL A 29 -1.36 14.43 -2.97
N SER A 30 -1.77 15.19 -1.96
CA SER A 30 -1.55 14.85 -0.55
C SER A 30 -2.27 13.55 -0.18
N PHE A 31 -3.52 13.38 -0.60
CA PHE A 31 -4.27 12.15 -0.40
C PHE A 31 -3.62 10.94 -1.08
N LEU A 32 -3.28 11.07 -2.36
CA LEU A 32 -2.66 10.00 -3.15
C LEU A 32 -1.28 9.63 -2.60
N ASN A 33 -0.48 10.62 -2.21
CA ASN A 33 0.79 10.38 -1.50
C ASN A 33 0.57 9.58 -0.22
N GLY A 34 -0.42 9.97 0.60
CA GLY A 34 -0.79 9.20 1.78
C GLY A 34 -1.14 7.76 1.43
N TRP A 35 -2.03 7.55 0.47
CA TRP A 35 -2.47 6.23 0.01
C TRP A 35 -1.29 5.34 -0.42
N TYR A 36 -0.45 5.83 -1.33
CA TYR A 36 0.67 5.05 -1.86
C TYR A 36 1.82 4.87 -0.85
N ARG A 37 2.02 5.80 0.09
CA ARG A 37 3.03 5.65 1.18
C ARG A 37 2.77 4.44 2.09
N TYR A 38 1.52 3.99 2.19
CA TYR A 38 1.15 2.77 2.90
C TYR A 38 1.18 1.50 2.02
N GLY A 39 1.56 1.64 0.74
CA GLY A 39 1.67 0.52 -0.19
C GLY A 39 0.33 -0.01 -0.71
N PHE A 40 -0.74 0.79 -0.59
CA PHE A 40 -2.02 0.44 -1.18
C PHE A 40 -1.93 0.42 -2.71
N GLN A 41 -2.65 -0.54 -3.31
CA GLN A 41 -2.70 -0.72 -4.75
C GLN A 41 -3.44 0.43 -5.46
N PRO A 42 -3.35 0.52 -6.80
CA PRO A 42 -4.11 1.49 -7.57
C PRO A 42 -5.58 1.50 -7.14
N LEU A 43 -6.02 2.64 -6.60
CA LEU A 43 -7.42 2.89 -6.34
C LEU A 43 -8.10 3.13 -7.70
N ASN A 44 -9.27 2.55 -7.93
CA ASN A 44 -10.14 2.99 -9.02
C ASN A 44 -10.56 4.44 -8.71
N TRP A 45 -9.73 5.37 -9.15
CA TRP A 45 -9.98 6.79 -9.03
C TRP A 45 -11.00 7.16 -10.10
N PHE A 46 -12.29 6.98 -9.77
CA PHE A 46 -13.34 7.59 -10.57
C PHE A 46 -13.13 9.10 -10.50
N VAL A 47 -12.72 9.69 -11.61
CA VAL A 47 -12.64 11.14 -11.75
C VAL A 47 -14.07 11.66 -11.86
N ALA A 48 -14.83 11.58 -10.77
CA ALA A 48 -16.09 12.27 -10.64
C ALA A 48 -15.75 13.75 -10.37
N GLY A 49 -15.44 14.47 -11.44
CA GLY A 49 -15.30 15.92 -11.43
C GLY A 49 -16.49 16.56 -12.12
N ALA A 50 -16.73 17.84 -11.88
CA ALA A 50 -17.80 18.53 -12.56
C ALA A 50 -17.40 18.80 -14.02
N THR A 51 -17.66 17.83 -14.90
CA THR A 51 -17.60 18.05 -16.34
C THR A 51 -18.60 19.12 -16.77
N GLN A 52 -19.70 19.23 -16.03
CA GLN A 52 -20.68 20.28 -16.19
C GLN A 52 -20.94 20.99 -14.85
N VAL A 53 -20.69 22.30 -14.83
CA VAL A 53 -21.10 23.19 -13.74
C VAL A 53 -22.31 23.98 -14.22
N THR A 54 -23.38 23.93 -13.44
CA THR A 54 -24.65 24.61 -13.73
C THR A 54 -25.03 25.52 -12.57
N SER A 55 -26.05 26.35 -12.79
CA SER A 55 -26.61 27.20 -11.74
C SER A 55 -27.16 26.38 -10.56
N THR A 56 -27.48 25.10 -10.74
CA THR A 56 -28.08 24.21 -9.73
C THR A 56 -27.09 23.23 -9.12
N GLY A 57 -25.90 23.05 -9.70
CA GLY A 57 -24.86 22.18 -9.14
C GLY A 57 -23.77 21.81 -10.13
N SER A 58 -22.86 20.98 -9.66
CA SER A 58 -21.66 20.54 -10.35
C SER A 58 -21.74 19.02 -10.48
N TRP A 59 -21.87 18.51 -11.70
CA TRP A 59 -22.11 17.10 -11.95
C TRP A 59 -21.18 16.61 -13.07
N GLY A 60 -20.62 15.44 -12.85
CA GLY A 60 -19.84 14.70 -13.84
C GLY A 60 -19.29 13.45 -13.18
N LEU A 61 -19.57 12.32 -13.80
CA LEU A 61 -19.19 11.00 -13.30
C LEU A 61 -17.82 10.58 -13.83
N LEU A 62 -17.43 11.11 -14.98
CA LEU A 62 -16.23 10.74 -15.72
C LEU A 62 -15.62 12.00 -16.32
N GLU A 63 -14.33 12.22 -16.13
CA GLU A 63 -13.55 13.21 -16.88
C GLU A 63 -12.98 12.57 -18.15
N ASP A 64 -12.75 13.39 -19.18
CA ASP A 64 -12.11 12.94 -20.42
C ASP A 64 -10.60 12.76 -20.20
N MET A 65 -10.17 11.50 -20.14
CA MET A 65 -8.76 11.12 -19.93
C MET A 65 -7.82 11.59 -21.06
N ARG A 66 -8.36 12.03 -22.20
CA ARG A 66 -7.54 12.69 -23.24
C ARG A 66 -6.99 14.04 -22.78
N GLN A 67 -7.48 14.59 -21.68
CA GLN A 67 -7.04 15.89 -21.15
C GLN A 67 -5.94 15.78 -20.08
N GLU A 68 -5.31 14.62 -19.90
CA GLU A 68 -4.11 14.46 -19.05
C GLU A 68 -2.96 15.35 -19.55
N ILE A 69 -2.17 15.94 -18.63
CA ILE A 69 -0.99 16.76 -18.96
C ILE A 69 0.10 15.92 -19.62
N LEU A 70 0.16 14.63 -19.28
CA LEU A 70 1.16 13.70 -19.81
C LEU A 70 1.05 13.43 -21.30
N MET A 71 -0.16 13.57 -21.86
CA MET A 71 -0.41 13.41 -23.29
C MET A 71 -1.09 14.68 -23.81
N ASP A 72 -0.34 15.54 -24.50
CA ASP A 72 -0.93 16.70 -25.16
C ASP A 72 -1.76 16.26 -26.37
N THR A 73 -3.03 15.93 -26.13
CA THR A 73 -3.98 15.60 -27.19
C THR A 73 -4.58 16.85 -27.84
N THR A 74 -4.19 18.05 -27.42
CA THR A 74 -4.81 19.29 -27.90
C THR A 74 -4.43 19.61 -29.34
N THR A 75 -3.35 19.00 -29.84
CA THR A 75 -2.94 18.99 -31.25
C THR A 75 -3.59 17.87 -32.06
N MET A 76 -4.17 16.85 -31.41
CA MET A 76 -4.83 15.72 -32.08
C MET A 76 -6.26 16.06 -32.55
N PHE A 77 -6.80 17.20 -32.12
CA PHE A 77 -8.15 17.64 -32.46
C PHE A 77 -8.15 19.07 -32.99
N ASN A 78 -9.08 19.36 -33.90
CA ASN A 78 -9.24 20.70 -34.44
C ASN A 78 -9.67 21.67 -33.33
N LEU A 79 -8.81 22.67 -33.06
CA LEU A 79 -8.98 23.69 -32.02
C LEU A 79 -10.33 24.41 -32.08
N SER A 80 -10.84 24.60 -33.30
CA SER A 80 -12.03 25.42 -33.57
C SER A 80 -13.35 24.64 -33.47
N SER A 81 -13.32 23.32 -33.62
CA SER A 81 -14.53 22.49 -33.72
C SER A 81 -14.64 21.39 -32.67
N SER A 82 -13.57 21.09 -31.92
CA SER A 82 -13.59 20.05 -30.90
C SER A 82 -14.10 20.59 -29.55
N PRO A 83 -15.15 19.99 -28.97
CA PRO A 83 -15.56 20.29 -27.60
C PRO A 83 -14.45 20.05 -26.58
N VAL A 84 -13.50 19.15 -26.88
CA VAL A 84 -12.37 18.78 -26.00
C VAL A 84 -11.34 19.91 -25.91
N THR A 85 -11.11 20.66 -27.00
CA THR A 85 -10.10 21.74 -27.04
C THR A 85 -10.59 23.04 -26.42
N GLN A 86 -11.91 23.18 -26.22
CA GLN A 86 -12.56 24.36 -25.64
C GLN A 86 -12.72 24.28 -24.11
N LEU A 87 -12.47 23.11 -23.51
CA LEU A 87 -12.53 22.94 -22.06
C LEU A 87 -11.29 23.54 -21.37
N PRO A 88 -11.44 24.20 -20.20
CA PRO A 88 -10.31 24.68 -19.42
C PRO A 88 -9.45 23.48 -18.99
N ARG A 89 -8.25 23.41 -19.57
CA ARG A 89 -7.27 22.31 -19.45
C ARG A 89 -6.72 22.18 -18.02
N PRO A 90 -6.17 21.01 -17.66
CA PRO A 90 -6.85 19.84 -17.08
C PRO A 90 -7.54 20.12 -15.74
N SER A 91 -8.48 19.26 -15.34
CA SER A 91 -9.07 19.32 -14.00
C SER A 91 -8.01 19.05 -12.92
N PRO A 92 -8.10 19.68 -11.73
CA PRO A 92 -7.15 19.47 -10.64
C PRO A 92 -6.88 17.99 -10.27
N LYS A 93 -7.88 17.12 -10.46
CA LYS A 93 -7.76 15.67 -10.22
C LYS A 93 -6.86 14.97 -11.24
N LEU A 94 -6.98 15.32 -12.53
CA LEU A 94 -6.09 14.79 -13.57
C LEU A 94 -4.66 15.29 -13.36
N GLN A 95 -4.51 16.58 -13.01
CA GLN A 95 -3.20 17.15 -12.66
C GLN A 95 -2.54 16.38 -11.50
N ALA A 96 -3.30 16.02 -10.47
CA ALA A 96 -2.81 15.25 -9.34
C ALA A 96 -2.39 13.83 -9.73
N ILE A 97 -3.16 13.15 -10.60
CA ILE A 97 -2.79 11.82 -11.12
C ILE A 97 -1.48 11.91 -11.89
N ASP A 98 -1.32 12.90 -12.76
CA ASP A 98 -0.11 13.08 -13.56
C ASP A 98 1.11 13.33 -12.68
N GLN A 99 0.99 14.22 -11.68
CA GLN A 99 2.06 14.47 -10.71
C GLN A 99 2.45 13.21 -9.95
N ILE A 100 1.47 12.41 -9.52
CA ILE A 100 1.72 11.16 -8.81
C ILE A 100 2.41 10.13 -9.70
N ARG A 101 1.96 9.97 -10.95
CA ARG A 101 2.58 9.07 -11.94
C ARG A 101 4.04 9.43 -12.24
N GLN A 102 4.37 10.72 -12.19
CA GLN A 102 5.74 11.21 -12.38
C GLN A 102 6.59 11.19 -11.10
N SER A 103 5.98 10.96 -9.93
CA SER A 103 6.66 10.97 -8.64
C SER A 103 7.12 9.58 -8.21
N SER A 104 8.18 9.53 -7.39
CA SER A 104 8.54 8.34 -6.63
C SER A 104 8.06 8.52 -5.19
N ILE A 105 7.18 7.64 -4.73
CA ILE A 105 6.59 7.70 -3.39
C ILE A 105 7.26 6.63 -2.52
N PRO A 106 8.11 7.01 -1.55
CA PRO A 106 8.76 6.05 -0.67
C PRO A 106 7.73 5.40 0.26
N LEU A 107 7.83 4.08 0.43
CA LEU A 107 7.03 3.37 1.43
C LEU A 107 7.49 3.73 2.84
N THR A 108 6.53 4.06 3.70
CA THR A 108 6.77 4.36 5.13
C THR A 108 6.19 3.29 6.06
N PHE A 109 5.58 2.27 5.47
CA PHE A 109 4.91 1.18 6.16
C PHE A 109 5.51 -0.16 5.76
N GLY A 110 5.54 -1.13 6.68
CA GLY A 110 6.15 -2.44 6.44
C GLY A 110 7.60 -2.56 6.89
N ILE A 111 8.06 -3.80 7.01
CA ILE A 111 9.42 -4.18 7.38
C ILE A 111 10.27 -4.15 6.10
N PRO A 112 11.36 -3.35 6.05
CA PRO A 112 12.26 -3.34 4.91
C PRO A 112 13.00 -4.68 4.77
N ILE A 113 13.42 -5.03 3.56
CA ILE A 113 14.24 -6.22 3.32
C ILE A 113 15.61 -5.76 2.77
N PRO A 114 16.74 -6.17 3.39
CA PRO A 114 16.85 -7.06 4.54
C PRO A 114 16.51 -6.39 5.88
N SER A 115 16.04 -7.18 6.85
CA SER A 115 15.90 -6.82 8.25
C SER A 115 16.29 -7.98 9.15
N TYR A 116 16.93 -7.66 10.27
CA TYR A 116 17.40 -8.63 11.27
C TYR A 116 16.75 -8.36 12.62
N ASN A 117 16.53 -9.42 13.39
CA ASN A 117 15.98 -9.37 14.74
C ASN A 117 14.67 -8.56 14.83
N VAL A 118 13.78 -8.71 13.85
CA VAL A 118 12.47 -8.07 13.85
C VAL A 118 11.67 -8.65 15.01
N ASN A 119 11.24 -7.81 15.96
CA ASN A 119 10.47 -8.28 17.11
C ASN A 119 9.17 -8.94 16.65
N ALA A 120 8.95 -10.20 17.05
CA ALA A 120 7.77 -10.96 16.67
C ALA A 120 6.46 -10.41 17.27
N THR A 121 6.52 -9.53 18.26
CA THR A 121 5.31 -8.87 18.79
C THR A 121 4.77 -7.77 17.87
N ASN A 122 5.57 -7.30 16.89
CA ASN A 122 5.19 -6.23 15.95
C ASN A 122 4.33 -6.73 14.78
N PHE A 123 3.36 -7.60 15.05
CA PHE A 123 2.41 -8.08 14.05
C PHE A 123 1.25 -7.08 13.86
N MET A 124 0.51 -7.20 12.75
CA MET A 124 -0.66 -6.37 12.45
C MET A 124 -1.71 -6.47 13.55
N ASN A 125 -2.23 -5.32 14.01
CA ASN A 125 -3.22 -5.21 15.10
C ASN A 125 -2.73 -5.67 16.49
N HIS A 126 -1.42 -5.74 16.72
CA HIS A 126 -0.89 -5.93 18.07
C HIS A 126 -1.28 -4.75 18.97
N LYS A 127 -1.42 -5.01 20.28
CA LYS A 127 -1.61 -3.96 21.28
C LYS A 127 -0.30 -3.22 21.49
N VAL A 128 -0.36 -1.91 21.65
CA VAL A 128 0.80 -1.07 22.00
C VAL A 128 0.60 -0.51 23.42
N PRO A 129 1.47 -0.82 24.39
CA PRO A 129 2.57 -1.80 24.32
C PRO A 129 2.06 -3.25 24.30
N TYR A 130 2.87 -4.16 23.76
CA TYR A 130 2.61 -5.59 23.89
C TYR A 130 2.99 -6.05 25.31
N ALA A 131 2.21 -6.96 25.90
CA ALA A 131 2.36 -7.32 27.31
C ALA A 131 3.66 -8.07 27.64
N ASP A 132 4.15 -8.86 26.68
CA ASP A 132 5.38 -9.65 26.80
C ASP A 132 6.47 -9.12 25.84
N PRO A 133 7.76 -9.35 26.10
CA PRO A 133 8.82 -8.94 25.18
C PRO A 133 8.87 -9.79 23.88
N TYR A 134 8.14 -10.91 23.84
CA TYR A 134 8.08 -11.86 22.73
C TYR A 134 6.71 -12.55 22.68
N LEU A 135 6.43 -13.26 21.59
CA LEU A 135 5.22 -14.08 21.49
C LEU A 135 5.35 -15.31 22.38
N ARG A 136 4.60 -15.35 23.48
CA ARG A 136 4.72 -16.36 24.54
C ARG A 136 3.60 -17.40 24.50
N ASN A 137 3.95 -18.65 24.82
CA ASN A 137 3.06 -19.79 24.99
C ASN A 137 2.07 -19.95 23.83
N LEU A 138 2.59 -19.96 22.60
CA LEU A 138 1.74 -20.01 21.42
C LEU A 138 0.92 -21.29 21.39
N GLY A 139 -0.40 -21.17 21.37
CA GLY A 139 -1.28 -22.32 21.14
C GLY A 139 -1.26 -22.73 19.67
N PRO A 140 -1.74 -23.95 19.34
CA PRO A 140 -2.06 -24.30 17.96
C PRO A 140 -3.01 -23.26 17.35
N ASN A 141 -2.78 -22.92 16.09
CA ASN A 141 -3.49 -21.91 15.30
C ASN A 141 -3.23 -20.43 15.64
N SER A 142 -2.34 -20.11 16.59
CA SER A 142 -1.87 -18.73 16.75
C SER A 142 -1.27 -18.23 15.44
N THR A 143 -1.84 -17.14 14.90
CA THR A 143 -1.52 -16.62 13.56
C THR A 143 -1.16 -15.14 13.64
N PHE A 144 -0.09 -14.75 12.97
CA PHE A 144 0.50 -13.42 12.99
C PHE A 144 0.79 -12.95 11.57
N TYR A 145 0.54 -11.67 11.30
CA TYR A 145 0.71 -11.07 9.98
C TYR A 145 1.71 -9.92 10.06
N TYR A 146 2.67 -9.87 9.16
CA TYR A 146 3.72 -8.87 9.09
C TYR A 146 3.81 -8.30 7.68
N PRO A 147 3.64 -6.98 7.50
CA PRO A 147 3.83 -6.34 6.21
C PRO A 147 5.33 -6.26 5.89
N LEU A 148 5.74 -6.74 4.71
CA LEU A 148 7.10 -6.63 4.20
C LEU A 148 7.12 -5.66 3.02
N GLN A 149 8.11 -4.78 2.98
CA GLN A 149 8.34 -3.86 1.86
C GLN A 149 9.09 -4.57 0.74
N ILE A 150 8.55 -4.48 -0.46
CA ILE A 150 9.17 -4.99 -1.68
C ILE A 150 9.50 -3.82 -2.58
N VAL A 151 10.78 -3.60 -2.82
CA VAL A 151 11.29 -2.49 -3.65
C VAL A 151 11.87 -2.95 -4.98
N GLN A 152 11.89 -4.25 -5.23
CA GLN A 152 12.42 -4.87 -6.45
C GLN A 152 11.60 -6.11 -6.84
N SER A 153 11.62 -6.46 -8.12
CA SER A 153 10.98 -7.65 -8.68
C SER A 153 11.90 -8.23 -9.77
N SER A 154 12.16 -9.53 -9.86
CA SER A 154 11.85 -10.67 -8.98
C SER A 154 12.86 -10.78 -7.83
N MET A 155 12.45 -11.26 -6.66
CA MET A 155 13.38 -11.52 -5.56
C MET A 155 13.06 -12.81 -4.80
N GLN A 156 14.10 -13.46 -4.29
CA GLN A 156 13.95 -14.54 -3.32
C GLN A 156 14.24 -14.00 -1.92
N ILE A 157 13.42 -14.40 -0.96
CA ILE A 157 13.60 -14.06 0.44
C ILE A 157 13.78 -15.32 1.28
N LYS A 158 14.60 -15.20 2.31
CA LYS A 158 14.79 -16.21 3.34
C LYS A 158 14.33 -15.65 4.68
N ILE A 159 13.49 -16.39 5.38
CA ILE A 159 12.95 -16.01 6.69
C ILE A 159 13.40 -17.01 7.74
N THR A 160 13.99 -16.53 8.83
CA THR A 160 14.45 -17.37 9.94
C THR A 160 13.79 -16.86 11.22
N ALA A 161 12.96 -17.68 11.87
CA ALA A 161 12.35 -17.34 13.15
C ALA A 161 13.19 -17.87 14.32
N TYR A 162 13.32 -17.08 15.38
CA TYR A 162 14.02 -17.45 16.60
C TYR A 162 13.01 -17.91 17.65
N VAL A 163 13.06 -19.19 18.00
CA VAL A 163 12.03 -19.87 18.77
C VAL A 163 12.60 -20.56 20.01
N ALA A 164 11.78 -20.71 21.05
CA ALA A 164 12.16 -21.38 22.30
C ALA A 164 11.04 -22.27 22.83
N GLY A 165 11.40 -23.38 23.49
CA GLY A 165 10.46 -24.32 24.10
C GLY A 165 10.45 -25.67 23.40
N ASN A 166 9.26 -26.29 23.35
CA ASN A 166 9.09 -27.60 22.73
C ASN A 166 9.12 -27.50 21.21
N SER A 167 9.62 -28.56 20.58
CA SER A 167 9.55 -28.71 19.13
C SER A 167 8.08 -28.75 18.65
N GLY A 168 7.80 -28.09 17.54
CA GLY A 168 6.47 -27.91 16.95
C GLY A 168 6.56 -27.61 15.46
N ILE A 169 5.44 -27.24 14.84
CA ILE A 169 5.39 -26.92 13.40
C ILE A 169 5.03 -25.44 13.22
N LEU A 170 5.94 -24.69 12.61
CA LEU A 170 5.71 -23.31 12.20
C LEU A 170 5.44 -23.28 10.69
N GLU A 171 4.31 -22.68 10.30
CA GLU A 171 3.92 -22.44 8.92
C GLU A 171 4.16 -20.97 8.57
N ALA A 172 4.76 -20.72 7.40
CA ALA A 172 4.87 -19.40 6.81
C ALA A 172 4.19 -19.37 5.43
N SER A 173 3.69 -18.20 5.04
CA SER A 173 3.17 -17.95 3.70
C SER A 173 3.28 -16.47 3.34
N ILE A 174 3.43 -16.16 2.05
CA ILE A 174 3.39 -14.78 1.54
C ILE A 174 2.03 -14.54 0.88
N ASN A 175 1.36 -13.44 1.25
CA ASN A 175 0.01 -13.09 0.79
C ASN A 175 -1.02 -14.21 0.99
N ASN A 176 -0.83 -15.01 2.06
CA ASN A 176 -1.66 -16.19 2.34
C ASN A 176 -1.73 -17.18 1.16
N ALA A 177 -0.65 -17.25 0.37
CA ALA A 177 -0.44 -18.19 -0.71
C ALA A 177 0.89 -18.93 -0.48
N ASN A 178 1.02 -20.14 -1.05
CA ASN A 178 2.19 -21.01 -0.96
C ASN A 178 2.67 -21.22 0.50
N PHE A 179 2.13 -22.22 1.17
CA PHE A 179 2.45 -22.51 2.56
C PHE A 179 3.71 -23.38 2.66
N ILE A 180 4.66 -22.96 3.50
CA ILE A 180 5.86 -23.73 3.82
C ILE A 180 5.84 -24.00 5.32
N GLN A 181 6.05 -25.26 5.70
CA GLN A 181 6.09 -25.68 7.09
C GLN A 181 7.50 -26.13 7.47
N VAL A 182 7.94 -25.76 8.66
CA VAL A 182 9.23 -26.19 9.21
C VAL A 182 9.02 -26.72 10.62
N GLN A 183 9.82 -27.72 10.99
CA GLN A 183 9.90 -28.21 12.36
C GLN A 183 10.76 -27.26 13.18
N THR A 184 10.23 -26.72 14.28
CA THR A 184 11.00 -25.87 15.19
C THR A 184 11.93 -26.71 16.07
N PRO A 185 13.12 -26.21 16.45
CA PRO A 185 14.00 -26.90 17.38
C PRO A 185 13.37 -27.01 18.77
N SER A 186 13.72 -28.07 19.50
CA SER A 186 13.49 -28.15 20.96
C SER A 186 14.66 -27.47 21.66
N THR A 187 14.42 -26.46 22.48
CA THR A 187 15.50 -25.67 23.12
C THR A 187 15.65 -25.94 24.62
N GLY A 188 14.98 -26.97 25.14
CA GLY A 188 15.09 -27.41 26.54
C GLY A 188 14.43 -26.48 27.57
N ASN A 189 14.20 -25.20 27.25
CA ASN A 189 13.43 -24.25 28.05
C ASN A 189 12.74 -23.18 27.18
N MET A 190 11.92 -22.32 27.79
CA MET A 190 11.13 -21.29 27.09
C MET A 190 11.83 -19.95 26.88
N THR A 191 13.11 -19.82 27.25
CA THR A 191 13.87 -18.56 27.23
C THR A 191 15.16 -18.61 26.42
N LEU A 192 15.62 -19.80 26.03
CA LEU A 192 16.75 -20.01 25.14
C LEU A 192 16.24 -20.09 23.71
N PHE A 193 16.43 -19.02 22.94
CA PHE A 193 15.97 -18.93 21.57
C PHE A 193 17.01 -19.46 20.59
N GLN A 194 16.58 -20.30 19.66
CA GLN A 194 17.40 -20.87 18.60
C GLN A 194 16.74 -20.65 17.24
N PRO A 195 17.52 -20.53 16.14
CA PRO A 195 16.95 -20.36 14.82
C PRO A 195 16.22 -21.63 14.38
N ALA A 196 14.98 -21.48 13.92
CA ALA A 196 14.28 -22.53 13.19
C ALA A 196 14.85 -22.68 11.76
N PRO A 197 14.65 -23.83 11.11
CA PRO A 197 14.92 -23.96 9.67
C PRO A 197 14.24 -22.84 8.90
N SER A 198 14.94 -22.25 7.94
CA SER A 198 14.44 -21.07 7.25
C SER A 198 13.40 -21.39 6.20
N PHE A 199 12.42 -20.50 6.04
CA PHE A 199 11.52 -20.49 4.89
C PHE A 199 12.18 -19.79 3.71
N GLN A 200 11.89 -20.24 2.49
CA GLN A 200 12.33 -19.57 1.26
C GLN A 200 11.15 -19.29 0.35
N PHE A 201 10.99 -18.03 -0.07
CA PHE A 201 9.90 -17.62 -0.94
C PHE A 201 10.44 -16.87 -2.16
N ASN A 202 9.91 -17.18 -3.33
CA ASN A 202 10.10 -16.36 -4.53
C ASN A 202 8.94 -15.36 -4.63
N ILE A 203 9.26 -14.08 -4.74
CA ILE A 203 8.31 -12.96 -4.73
C ILE A 203 8.45 -12.20 -6.05
N ASN A 204 7.35 -12.15 -6.80
CA ASN A 204 7.26 -11.59 -8.15
C ASN A 204 6.13 -10.55 -8.23
N PRO A 205 6.23 -9.39 -7.55
CA PRO A 205 5.19 -8.38 -7.63
C PRO A 205 5.21 -7.72 -9.01
N THR A 206 4.03 -7.36 -9.50
CA THR A 206 3.85 -6.65 -10.77
C THR A 206 4.07 -5.15 -10.64
N ILE A 207 4.07 -4.62 -9.40
CA ILE A 207 4.20 -3.19 -9.08
C ILE A 207 5.26 -3.03 -7.99
N ILE A 208 6.16 -2.07 -8.17
CA ILE A 208 7.18 -1.68 -7.19
C ILE A 208 7.20 -0.15 -7.00
N PRO A 209 7.43 0.36 -5.78
CA PRO A 209 7.48 -0.41 -4.53
C PRO A 209 6.08 -0.94 -4.12
N SER A 210 6.02 -2.05 -3.38
CA SER A 210 4.77 -2.66 -2.91
C SER A 210 4.91 -3.32 -1.53
N ILE A 211 3.78 -3.74 -0.96
CA ILE A 211 3.72 -4.49 0.30
C ILE A 211 3.23 -5.90 0.04
N VAL A 212 3.91 -6.87 0.64
CA VAL A 212 3.42 -8.25 0.77
C VAL A 212 3.22 -8.60 2.23
N THR A 213 2.32 -9.52 2.52
CA THR A 213 2.04 -9.96 3.89
C THR A 213 2.70 -11.29 4.17
N LEU A 214 3.67 -11.31 5.08
CA LEU A 214 4.14 -12.54 5.70
C LEU A 214 3.14 -12.97 6.77
N ARG A 215 2.62 -14.18 6.65
CA ARG A 215 1.85 -14.84 7.70
C ARG A 215 2.71 -15.91 8.36
N LEU A 216 2.80 -15.88 9.68
CA LEU A 216 3.36 -16.96 10.50
C LEU A 216 2.23 -17.60 11.31
N ARG A 217 2.11 -18.92 11.28
CA ARG A 217 1.12 -19.67 12.06
C ARG A 217 1.77 -20.84 12.79
N ASN A 218 1.48 -20.95 14.08
CA ASN A 218 1.76 -22.17 14.82
C ASN A 218 0.72 -23.24 14.44
N ILE A 219 1.17 -24.36 13.89
CA ILE A 219 0.30 -25.49 13.50
C ILE A 219 0.18 -26.50 14.64
N ARG A 220 1.27 -26.78 15.36
CA ARG A 220 1.31 -27.86 16.35
C ARG A 220 2.30 -27.57 17.48
N ASN A 221 1.90 -27.97 18.70
CA ASN A 221 2.62 -27.78 19.97
C ASN A 221 2.78 -26.30 20.34
N GLY A 222 3.22 -26.01 21.57
CA GLY A 222 3.44 -24.64 22.03
C GLY A 222 4.91 -24.29 22.22
N TYR A 223 5.30 -23.12 21.72
CA TYR A 223 6.64 -22.54 21.82
C TYR A 223 6.53 -21.01 21.81
N ASN A 224 7.65 -20.33 22.06
CA ASN A 224 7.77 -18.88 22.03
C ASN A 224 8.47 -18.45 20.74
N ILE A 225 8.17 -17.25 20.24
CA ILE A 225 8.89 -16.63 19.13
C ILE A 225 9.37 -15.24 19.59
N LEU A 226 10.69 -15.05 19.62
CA LEU A 226 11.32 -13.78 20.00
C LEU A 226 11.30 -12.79 18.84
N SER A 227 11.88 -13.23 17.74
CA SER A 227 12.12 -12.39 16.58
C SER A 227 12.26 -13.23 15.32
N PHE A 228 12.41 -12.56 14.19
CA PHE A 228 12.77 -13.19 12.94
C PHE A 228 13.65 -12.29 12.08
N ASP A 229 14.41 -12.92 11.22
CA ASP A 229 15.16 -12.26 10.15
C ASP A 229 14.41 -12.43 8.83
N VAL A 230 14.51 -11.41 7.97
CA VAL A 230 14.06 -11.46 6.58
C VAL A 230 15.18 -10.92 5.71
N VAL A 231 15.80 -11.79 4.91
CA VAL A 231 16.94 -11.41 4.06
C VAL A 231 16.65 -11.72 2.60
N SER A 232 17.13 -10.86 1.70
CA SER A 232 17.15 -11.19 0.26
C SER A 232 18.25 -12.21 0.03
N THR A 233 17.95 -13.29 -0.69
CA THR A 233 18.97 -14.18 -1.23
C THR A 233 19.26 -13.73 -2.65
N THR A 234 20.46 -13.20 -2.90
CA THR A 234 20.96 -13.10 -4.27
C THR A 234 21.20 -14.51 -4.75
N ASN A 235 20.57 -14.89 -5.88
CA ASN A 235 21.07 -16.02 -6.65
C ASN A 235 22.48 -15.61 -7.10
N SER A 236 23.50 -16.17 -6.46
CA SER A 236 24.84 -16.17 -7.02
C SER A 236 24.72 -16.90 -8.36
N ILE A 237 24.74 -16.14 -9.46
CA ILE A 237 24.98 -16.69 -10.80
C ILE A 237 26.46 -17.01 -10.89
#